data_AF-A0A968RKK2-F1
#
_entry.id   AF-A0A968RKK2-F1
#
_cell.length_a   1.000
_cell.length_b   1.000
_cell.length_c   1.000
_cell.angle_alpha   90.00
_cell.angle_beta   90.00
_cell.angle_gamma   90.00
#
_symmetry.space_group_name_H-M   'P 1'
#
loop_
_entity.id
_entity.type
_entity.pdbx_description
1 polymer ?
#
loop_
_entity_poly.entity_id
_entity_poly.type
_entity_poly.pdbx_seq_one_letter_code
_entity_poly.pdbx_strand_id
1 'polypeptide(L)'
;MEKSIIILAFALSSIVLNALADGYNDSNKKEIGHFFAFLSIFSFVLMPICYHIDTFEIVKYLVGYTFIRFGIFDLVYNITRDLDYYYIGNTSFVDKFLKLLKLHDSNFIFLRILTFITGIALIFKIV
;
A
#
# COMPACT_ATOMS: atom_id res chain seq x y z
N MET A 1 -10.07 -19.05 -5.01
CA MET A 1 -9.40 -18.87 -3.70
C MET A 1 -7.88 -18.76 -3.86
N GLU A 2 -7.20 -19.73 -4.48
CA GLU A 2 -5.73 -19.66 -4.71
C GLU A 2 -5.29 -18.41 -5.52
N LYS A 3 -5.98 -18.10 -6.62
CA LYS A 3 -5.75 -16.88 -7.43
C LYS A 3 -5.80 -15.61 -6.57
N SER A 4 -6.84 -15.43 -5.76
CA SER A 4 -7.01 -14.26 -4.88
C SER A 4 -5.88 -14.11 -3.86
N ILE A 5 -5.42 -15.23 -3.26
CA ILE A 5 -4.33 -15.22 -2.29
C ILE A 5 -3.04 -14.76 -2.95
N ILE A 6 -2.76 -15.21 -4.16
CA ILE A 6 -1.56 -14.84 -4.89
C ILE A 6 -1.61 -13.37 -5.32
N ILE A 7 -2.73 -12.90 -5.85
CA ILE A 7 -2.94 -11.47 -6.17
C ILE A 7 -2.74 -10.61 -4.92
N LEU A 8 -3.30 -11.03 -3.79
CA LEU A 8 -3.12 -10.33 -2.51
C LEU A 8 -1.66 -10.31 -2.07
N ALA A 9 -0.94 -11.42 -2.20
CA ALA A 9 0.48 -11.50 -1.84
C ALA A 9 1.34 -10.55 -2.70
N PHE A 10 1.08 -10.48 -4.01
CA PHE A 10 1.76 -9.51 -4.88
C PHE A 10 1.40 -8.06 -4.54
N ALA A 11 0.13 -7.76 -4.27
CA ALA A 11 -0.33 -6.44 -3.85
C ALA A 11 0.38 -5.98 -2.56
N LEU A 12 0.33 -6.83 -1.52
CA LEU A 12 0.94 -6.55 -0.22
C LEU A 12 2.45 -6.38 -0.35
N SER A 13 3.11 -7.28 -1.07
CA SER A 13 4.56 -7.21 -1.30
C SER A 13 4.93 -5.90 -1.99
N SER A 14 4.24 -5.55 -3.07
CA SER A 14 4.47 -4.28 -3.77
C SER A 14 4.31 -3.06 -2.85
N ILE A 15 3.24 -3.02 -2.05
CA ILE A 15 2.97 -1.89 -1.13
C ILE A 15 4.04 -1.79 -0.05
N VAL A 16 4.39 -2.90 0.60
CA VAL A 16 5.41 -2.94 1.66
C VAL A 16 6.77 -2.56 1.11
N LEU A 17 7.18 -3.13 -0.03
CA LEU A 17 8.44 -2.82 -0.69
C LEU A 17 8.49 -1.34 -1.11
N ASN A 18 7.38 -0.78 -1.57
CA ASN A 18 7.34 0.64 -1.91
C ASN A 18 7.48 1.54 -0.68
N ALA A 19 6.82 1.21 0.43
CA ALA A 19 6.93 1.97 1.67
C ALA A 19 8.36 1.91 2.25
N LEU A 20 8.99 0.73 2.19
CA LEU A 20 10.40 0.56 2.54
C LEU A 20 11.29 1.42 1.64
N ALA A 21 11.06 1.39 0.32
CA ALA A 21 11.82 2.18 -0.64
C ALA A 21 11.83 3.67 -0.28
N ASP A 22 10.65 4.23 -0.07
CA ASP A 22 10.48 5.64 0.28
C ASP A 22 11.11 5.95 1.65
N GLY A 23 10.92 5.06 2.64
CA GLY A 23 11.50 5.22 3.96
C GLY A 23 13.04 5.22 3.95
N TYR A 24 13.66 4.27 3.26
CA TYR A 24 15.12 4.21 3.11
C TYR A 24 15.66 5.38 2.31
N ASN A 25 14.93 5.80 1.26
CA ASN A 25 15.32 6.96 0.48
C ASN A 25 15.36 8.21 1.34
N ASP A 26 14.34 8.47 2.14
CA ASP A 26 14.28 9.65 2.99
C ASP A 26 15.26 9.58 4.17
N SER A 27 15.72 8.38 4.54
CA SER A 27 16.76 8.13 5.54
C SER A 27 18.19 8.13 4.96
N ASN A 28 18.39 8.73 3.78
CA ASN A 28 19.69 8.83 3.07
C ASN A 28 20.34 7.48 2.70
N LYS A 29 19.60 6.36 2.73
CA LYS A 29 20.05 5.03 2.33
C LYS A 29 19.55 4.72 0.91
N LYS A 30 19.93 5.56 -0.05
CA LYS A 30 19.36 5.58 -1.41
C LYS A 30 19.53 4.25 -2.16
N GLU A 31 20.68 3.58 -2.05
CA GLU A 31 20.92 2.29 -2.73
C GLU A 31 19.90 1.21 -2.32
N ILE A 32 19.67 1.09 -1.00
CA ILE A 32 18.68 0.17 -0.43
C ILE A 32 17.27 0.59 -0.86
N GLY A 33 16.99 1.90 -0.86
CA GLY A 33 15.71 2.44 -1.31
C GLY A 33 15.41 2.12 -2.78
N HIS A 34 16.38 2.32 -3.69
CA HIS A 34 16.26 1.98 -5.11
C HIS A 34 16.05 0.48 -5.35
N PHE A 35 16.74 -0.37 -4.58
CA PHE A 35 16.54 -1.82 -4.65
C PHE A 35 15.10 -2.21 -4.29
N PHE A 36 14.55 -1.66 -3.20
CA PHE A 36 13.17 -1.90 -2.82
C PHE A 36 12.15 -1.32 -3.81
N ALA A 37 12.44 -0.16 -4.41
CA ALA A 37 11.59 0.43 -5.45
C ALA A 37 11.52 -0.48 -6.68
N PHE A 38 12.66 -1.04 -7.11
CA PHE A 38 12.71 -2.01 -8.20
C PHE A 38 11.86 -3.25 -7.90
N LEU A 39 12.04 -3.87 -6.72
CA LEU A 39 11.26 -5.05 -6.32
C LEU A 39 9.76 -4.76 -6.22
N SER A 40 9.39 -3.56 -5.77
CA SER A 40 7.99 -3.13 -5.70
C SER A 40 7.35 -3.08 -7.09
N ILE A 41 7.99 -2.42 -8.04
CA ILE A 41 7.50 -2.30 -9.42
C ILE A 41 7.42 -3.69 -10.07
N PHE A 42 8.47 -4.51 -9.88
CA PHE A 42 8.51 -5.87 -10.38
C PHE A 42 7.32 -6.70 -9.85
N SER A 43 7.05 -6.64 -8.54
CA SER A 43 5.92 -7.32 -7.91
C SER A 43 4.57 -6.82 -8.43
N PHE A 44 4.43 -5.51 -8.63
CA PHE A 44 3.19 -4.89 -9.11
C PHE A 44 2.86 -5.31 -10.55
N VAL A 45 3.86 -5.32 -11.43
CA VAL A 45 3.70 -5.60 -12.87
C VAL A 45 3.57 -7.09 -13.15
N LEU A 46 4.22 -7.96 -12.37
CA LEU A 46 4.11 -9.41 -12.54
C LEU A 46 2.68 -9.91 -12.36
N MET A 47 1.91 -9.31 -11.45
CA MET A 47 0.56 -9.77 -11.13
C MET A 47 -0.36 -9.88 -12.36
N PRO A 48 -0.59 -8.80 -13.15
CA PRO A 48 -1.46 -8.88 -14.33
C PRO A 48 -0.93 -9.78 -15.45
N ILE A 49 0.39 -9.94 -15.55
CA ILE A 49 1.04 -10.76 -16.59
C ILE A 49 0.87 -12.25 -16.28
N CYS A 50 0.99 -12.65 -15.02
CA CYS A 50 0.93 -14.07 -14.63
C CYS A 50 -0.50 -14.64 -14.56
N TYR A 51 -1.54 -13.81 -14.52
CA TYR A 51 -2.89 -14.26 -14.10
C TYR A 51 -4.06 -14.02 -15.07
N HIS A 52 -3.80 -13.66 -16.33
CA HIS A 52 -4.84 -13.50 -17.37
C HIS A 52 -6.11 -12.80 -16.86
N ILE A 53 -5.93 -11.69 -16.13
CA ILE A 53 -7.05 -10.94 -15.55
C ILE A 53 -7.71 -10.06 -16.61
N ASP A 54 -9.05 -10.04 -16.61
CA ASP A 54 -9.82 -9.18 -17.50
C ASP A 54 -9.75 -7.69 -17.06
N THR A 55 -10.23 -6.78 -17.91
CA THR A 55 -10.20 -5.34 -17.63
C THR A 55 -10.97 -4.96 -16.35
N PHE A 56 -12.06 -5.64 -16.04
CA PHE A 56 -12.86 -5.37 -14.85
C PHE A 56 -12.18 -5.89 -13.57
N GLU A 57 -11.53 -7.05 -13.65
CA GLU A 57 -10.67 -7.60 -12.61
C GLU A 57 -9.46 -6.69 -12.33
N ILE A 58 -8.87 -6.08 -13.36
CA ILE A 58 -7.83 -5.06 -13.21
C ILE A 58 -8.36 -3.85 -12.43
N VAL A 59 -9.57 -3.37 -12.73
CA VAL A 59 -10.18 -2.25 -11.98
C VAL A 59 -10.37 -2.64 -10.51
N LYS A 60 -10.95 -3.82 -10.22
CA LYS A 60 -11.09 -4.32 -8.85
C LYS A 60 -9.74 -4.42 -8.14
N TYR A 61 -8.71 -4.89 -8.83
CA TYR A 61 -7.36 -4.96 -8.31
C TYR A 61 -6.83 -3.58 -7.96
N LEU A 62 -6.89 -2.62 -8.87
CA LEU A 62 -6.38 -1.27 -8.65
C LEU A 62 -7.08 -0.59 -7.48
N VAL A 63 -8.42 -0.70 -7.40
CA VAL A 63 -9.20 -0.16 -6.29
C VAL A 63 -8.82 -0.86 -4.97
N GLY A 64 -8.78 -2.21 -4.96
CA GLY A 64 -8.36 -2.97 -3.79
C GLY A 64 -6.94 -2.62 -3.33
N TYR A 65 -6.01 -2.50 -4.28
CA TYR A 65 -4.63 -2.08 -4.06
C TYR A 65 -4.55 -0.70 -3.42
N THR A 66 -5.29 0.29 -3.93
CA THR A 66 -5.32 1.64 -3.34
C THR A 66 -5.83 1.63 -1.90
N PHE A 67 -6.87 0.84 -1.62
CA PHE A 67 -7.44 0.69 -0.28
C PHE A 67 -6.46 0.02 0.70
N ILE A 68 -5.81 -1.05 0.28
CA ILE A 68 -4.76 -1.72 1.07
C ILE A 68 -3.60 -0.76 1.31
N ARG A 69 -3.15 -0.06 0.25
CA ARG A 69 -2.05 0.92 0.32
C ARG A 69 -2.35 1.99 1.34
N PHE A 70 -3.54 2.59 1.30
CA PHE A 70 -3.94 3.58 2.30
C PHE A 70 -3.92 3.01 3.73
N GLY A 71 -4.34 1.76 3.91
CA GLY A 71 -4.36 1.08 5.20
C GLY A 71 -2.97 0.86 5.82
N ILE A 72 -1.97 0.45 5.03
CA ILE A 72 -0.69 -0.06 5.57
C ILE A 72 0.57 0.71 5.15
N PHE A 73 0.53 1.52 4.10
CA PHE A 73 1.73 2.12 3.52
C PHE A 73 2.47 3.00 4.53
N ASP A 74 1.77 3.97 5.13
CA ASP A 74 2.43 4.90 6.07
C ASP A 74 2.90 4.19 7.33
N LEU A 75 2.22 3.12 7.76
CA LEU A 75 2.68 2.32 8.90
C LEU A 75 4.08 1.77 8.64
N VAL A 76 4.27 1.13 7.48
CA VAL A 76 5.58 0.57 7.09
C VAL A 76 6.60 1.68 6.86
N TYR A 77 6.21 2.76 6.18
CA TYR A 77 7.08 3.91 5.93
C TYR A 77 7.55 4.55 7.26
N ASN A 78 6.64 4.81 8.19
CA ASN A 78 6.93 5.42 9.48
C ASN A 78 7.86 4.53 10.32
N ILE A 79 7.61 3.21 10.35
CA ILE A 79 8.52 2.25 10.99
C ILE A 79 9.91 2.30 10.37
N THR A 80 10.00 2.40 9.04
CA THR A 80 11.29 2.47 8.31
C THR A 80 12.04 3.78 8.60
N ARG A 81 11.32 4.83 9.00
CA ARG A 81 11.82 6.18 9.28
C ARG A 81 12.04 6.46 10.77
N ASP A 82 11.79 5.48 11.64
CA ASP A 82 11.78 5.65 13.09
C ASP A 82 10.83 6.79 13.54
N LEU A 83 9.67 6.91 12.88
CA LEU A 83 8.61 7.86 13.20
C LEU A 83 7.46 7.18 13.96
N ASP A 84 6.62 7.98 14.61
CA ASP A 84 5.38 7.48 15.21
C ASP A 84 4.52 6.75 14.17
N TYR A 85 3.98 5.59 14.52
CA TYR A 85 3.23 4.73 13.59
C TYR A 85 2.00 5.42 12.97
N TYR A 86 1.43 6.42 13.65
CA TYR A 86 0.29 7.22 13.21
C TYR A 86 0.70 8.58 12.65
N TYR A 87 2.00 8.84 12.47
CA TYR A 87 2.49 10.08 11.89
C TYR A 87 1.90 10.31 10.49
N ILE A 88 1.36 11.50 10.29
CA ILE A 88 0.86 11.98 9.00
C ILE A 88 1.83 13.05 8.49
N GLY A 89 2.33 12.85 7.27
CA GLY A 89 3.29 13.75 6.63
C GLY A 89 2.71 15.13 6.35
N ASN A 90 3.47 15.98 5.67
CA ASN A 90 3.06 17.35 5.32
C ASN A 90 3.09 17.64 3.82
N THR A 91 3.66 16.71 3.04
CA THR A 91 4.08 16.98 1.67
C THR A 91 3.10 16.39 0.67
N SER A 92 2.64 15.15 0.89
CA SER A 92 1.79 14.47 -0.07
C SER A 92 0.37 15.04 -0.10
N PHE A 93 -0.31 14.88 -1.24
CA PHE A 93 -1.72 15.28 -1.36
C PHE A 93 -2.61 14.54 -0.36
N VAL A 94 -2.32 13.26 -0.13
CA VAL A 94 -3.04 12.43 0.83
C VAL A 94 -2.85 12.95 2.25
N ASP A 95 -1.63 13.29 2.65
CA ASP A 95 -1.35 13.87 3.96
C ASP A 95 -2.15 15.15 4.21
N LYS A 96 -2.15 16.05 3.21
CA LYS A 96 -2.88 17.31 3.27
C LYS A 96 -4.38 17.06 3.42
N PHE A 97 -4.92 16.14 2.63
CA PHE A 97 -6.33 15.74 2.73
C PHE A 97 -6.68 15.17 4.10
N LEU A 98 -5.84 14.28 4.65
CA LEU A 98 -6.06 13.68 5.97
C LEU A 98 -6.01 14.70 7.10
N LYS A 99 -5.13 15.70 7.01
CA LYS A 99 -5.07 16.80 7.97
C LYS A 99 -6.31 17.69 7.93
N LEU A 100 -6.95 17.85 6.76
CA LEU A 100 -8.23 18.58 6.65
C LEU A 100 -9.37 17.87 7.38
N LEU A 101 -9.35 16.55 7.46
CA LEU A 101 -10.37 15.78 8.16
C LEU A 101 -10.29 15.91 9.69
N LYS A 102 -9.16 16.43 10.23
CA LYS A 102 -8.93 16.64 11.67
C LYS A 102 -9.35 15.43 12.53
N LEU A 103 -9.08 14.22 12.03
CA LEU A 103 -9.45 12.99 12.72
C LEU A 103 -8.61 12.83 13.99
N HIS A 104 -9.26 12.43 15.09
CA HIS A 104 -8.57 11.94 16.28
C HIS A 104 -7.83 10.63 15.95
N ASP A 105 -6.71 10.36 16.62
CA ASP A 105 -5.83 9.23 16.31
C ASP A 105 -6.57 7.88 16.24
N SER A 106 -7.50 7.64 17.17
CA SER A 106 -8.35 6.44 17.20
C SER A 106 -9.23 6.30 15.96
N ASN A 107 -9.81 7.40 15.46
CA ASN A 107 -10.66 7.41 14.27
C ASN A 107 -9.81 7.19 13.02
N PHE A 108 -8.59 7.70 13.02
CA PHE A 108 -7.66 7.51 11.91
C PHE A 108 -7.18 6.05 11.80
N ILE A 109 -6.83 5.43 12.93
CA ILE A 109 -6.49 4.00 12.99
C ILE A 109 -7.68 3.15 12.53
N PHE A 110 -8.89 3.46 13.02
CA PHE A 110 -10.11 2.76 12.58
C PHE A 110 -10.33 2.88 11.07
N LEU A 111 -10.16 4.07 10.49
CA LEU A 111 -10.28 4.28 9.05
C LEU A 111 -9.25 3.43 8.28
N ARG A 112 -7.99 3.38 8.72
CA ARG A 112 -6.95 2.55 8.09
C ARG A 112 -7.31 1.07 8.12
N ILE A 113 -7.76 0.56 9.26
CA ILE A 113 -8.21 -0.83 9.41
C ILE A 113 -9.38 -1.12 8.47
N LEU A 114 -10.38 -0.23 8.43
CA LEU A 114 -11.55 -0.38 7.58
C LEU A 114 -11.17 -0.41 6.10
N THR A 115 -10.31 0.52 5.65
CA THR A 115 -9.83 0.55 4.26
C THR A 115 -9.00 -0.68 3.92
N PHE A 116 -8.17 -1.16 4.85
CA PHE A 116 -7.36 -2.36 4.65
C PHE A 116 -8.23 -3.60 4.44
N ILE A 117 -9.19 -3.84 5.35
CA ILE A 117 -10.13 -4.96 5.26
C ILE A 117 -10.97 -4.87 3.98
N THR A 118 -11.43 -3.67 3.64
CA THR A 118 -12.22 -3.44 2.40
C THR A 118 -11.40 -3.77 1.16
N GLY A 119 -10.13 -3.34 1.11
CA GLY A 119 -9.24 -3.64 0.01
C GLY A 119 -8.95 -5.13 -0.14
N ILE A 120 -8.73 -5.84 0.96
CA ILE A 120 -8.61 -7.32 0.97
C ILE A 120 -9.89 -7.94 0.41
N ALA A 121 -11.05 -7.53 0.91
CA ALA A 121 -12.34 -8.08 0.47
C ALA A 121 -12.57 -7.87 -1.04
N LEU A 122 -12.13 -6.74 -1.60
CA LEU A 122 -12.19 -6.49 -3.05
C LEU A 122 -11.29 -7.44 -3.84
N ILE A 123 -10.07 -7.71 -3.36
CA ILE A 123 -9.14 -8.65 -4.03
C ILE A 123 -9.70 -10.08 -3.99
N PHE A 124 -10.34 -10.49 -2.90
CA PHE A 124 -11.00 -11.81 -2.83
C PHE A 124 -12.18 -11.96 -3.80
N LYS A 125 -12.73 -10.87 -4.34
CA LYS A 125 -13.80 -10.87 -5.37
C LYS A 125 -13.28 -10.81 -6.82
N ILE A 126 -11.98 -11.04 -7.03
CA ILE A 126 -11.31 -11.14 -8.36
C ILE A 126 -11.35 -12.60 -8.89
N VAL A 127 -12.30 -13.41 -8.41
CA VAL A 127 -12.51 -14.81 -8.82
C VAL A 127 -14.01 -15.07 -8.88
#